data_AF-A0A7H8R994-F1
#
_entry.id   AF-A0A7H8R994-F1
#
_cell.length_a   1.000
_cell.length_b   1.000
_cell.length_c   1.000
_cell.angle_alpha   90.00
_cell.angle_beta   90.00
_cell.angle_gamma   90.00
#
_symmetry.space_group_name_H-M   'P 1'
#
loop_
_entity.id
_entity.type
_entity.pdbx_description
1 polymer ?
#
loop_
_entity_poly.entity_id
_entity_poly.type
_entity_poly.pdbx_seq_one_letter_code
_entity_poly.pdbx_strand_id
1 'polypeptide(L)'
;MIEQRDDYQPDSFWYYAPNKGAPIAFAILFAVSGLWHLYLCFKLRCWKVTGLLPWSAILFTAGFIFRAIGAFGNWDKLNVYIVSQCLLLVGPPIYEAANFLTLGRILYYIPYHAPIHPGRVFTTFVALGLMIESLTASGASLVSNTSNPESVQNAGKSLMKASLILQLIQMAGFVSIVLLFYRRCSRDGLLADKIKTPLHVLLASCILISIRTVYRTVEYFDAASLTVWNVDQMSSILKNEWYFWVFEAMIMYANTTMLNLLHPMTKLPESNKIYLAKDGVTEVEGPGFQEQRPLLMTFIDPFDVVGLVMRKNRHEKFWEEGGSARVKTGEV
;
A
#
# COMPACT_ATOMS: atom_id res chain seq x y z
N MET A 1 7.99 38.18 8.50
CA MET A 1 7.46 38.81 7.28
C MET A 1 7.28 37.69 6.26
N ILE A 2 6.06 37.16 6.14
CA ILE A 2 5.76 36.12 5.16
C ILE A 2 5.52 36.90 3.87
N GLU A 3 6.54 37.01 3.02
CA GLU A 3 6.42 37.63 1.70
C GLU A 3 5.24 37.01 0.95
N GLN A 4 4.32 37.88 0.52
CA GLN A 4 3.23 37.55 -0.38
C GLN A 4 3.88 37.12 -1.70
N ARG A 5 3.69 35.84 -2.06
CA ARG A 5 4.40 35.18 -3.14
C ARG A 5 3.64 35.40 -4.45
N ASP A 6 4.34 35.78 -5.51
CA ASP A 6 3.77 35.75 -6.86
C ASP A 6 3.31 34.32 -7.19
N ASP A 7 2.15 34.18 -7.84
CA ASP A 7 1.51 32.89 -8.17
C ASP A 7 2.40 31.98 -9.02
N TYR A 8 3.38 32.56 -9.73
CA TYR A 8 4.33 31.88 -10.60
C TYR A 8 5.76 32.34 -10.31
N GLN A 9 6.69 31.39 -10.20
CA GLN A 9 8.12 31.67 -10.06
C GLN A 9 8.86 31.19 -11.33
N PRO A 10 9.62 32.06 -12.01
CA PRO A 10 10.43 31.66 -13.15
C PRO A 10 11.38 30.52 -12.76
N ASP A 11 11.60 29.57 -13.67
CA ASP A 11 12.51 28.41 -13.51
C ASP A 11 12.13 27.40 -12.40
N SER A 12 10.91 27.49 -11.86
CA SER A 12 10.37 26.48 -10.93
C SER A 12 9.88 25.23 -11.67
N PHE A 13 10.25 24.05 -11.17
CA PHE A 13 9.68 22.77 -11.65
C PHE A 13 8.23 22.54 -11.22
N TRP A 14 7.71 23.32 -10.28
CA TRP A 14 6.29 23.34 -9.94
C TRP A 14 5.56 24.36 -10.80
N TYR A 15 4.39 23.98 -11.33
CA TYR A 15 3.47 24.86 -12.07
C TYR A 15 2.79 25.93 -11.20
N TYR A 16 3.08 25.93 -9.90
CA TYR A 16 2.54 26.83 -8.87
C TYR A 16 3.64 27.18 -7.87
N ALA A 17 3.46 28.27 -7.12
CA ALA A 17 4.36 28.61 -6.01
C ALA A 17 4.16 27.63 -4.83
N PRO A 18 5.12 26.75 -4.50
CA PRO A 18 4.91 25.64 -3.57
C PRO A 18 4.78 26.11 -2.11
N ASN A 19 3.77 25.67 -1.36
CA ASN A 19 3.59 26.08 0.03
C ASN A 19 4.81 25.73 0.90
N LYS A 20 5.28 26.69 1.72
CA LYS A 20 6.45 26.54 2.59
C LYS A 20 6.13 25.81 3.91
N GLY A 21 4.97 26.07 4.50
CA GLY A 21 4.61 25.57 5.84
C GLY A 21 4.01 24.17 5.83
N ALA A 22 3.17 23.86 4.84
CA ALA A 22 2.47 22.57 4.75
C ALA A 22 3.43 21.36 4.68
N PRO A 23 4.51 21.36 3.85
CA PRO A 23 5.46 20.25 3.83
C PRO A 23 6.12 20.00 5.18
N ILE A 24 6.47 21.07 5.94
CA ILE A 24 7.06 20.94 7.27
C ILE A 24 6.07 20.29 8.23
N ALA A 25 4.82 20.74 8.23
CA ALA A 25 3.78 20.17 9.07
C ALA A 25 3.58 18.67 8.79
N PHE A 26 3.43 18.28 7.52
CA PHE A 26 3.28 16.87 7.15
C PHE A 26 4.52 16.04 7.47
N ALA A 27 5.73 16.57 7.30
CA ALA A 27 6.96 15.88 7.69
C ALA A 27 6.96 15.54 9.18
N ILE A 28 6.60 16.48 10.06
CA ILE A 28 6.49 16.25 11.51
C ILE A 28 5.41 15.22 11.82
N LEU A 29 4.23 15.35 11.20
CA LEU A 29 3.10 14.45 11.41
C LEU A 29 3.43 13.00 11.01
N PHE A 30 4.08 12.79 9.86
CA PHE A 30 4.52 11.46 9.44
C PHE A 30 5.67 10.92 10.29
N ALA A 31 6.58 11.77 10.78
CA ALA A 31 7.65 11.36 11.68
C ALA A 31 7.10 10.86 13.01
N VAL A 32 6.18 11.62 13.63
CA VAL A 32 5.49 11.22 14.87
C VAL A 32 4.70 9.93 14.65
N SER A 33 3.97 9.84 13.54
CA SER A 33 3.23 8.63 13.17
C SER A 33 4.16 7.41 13.04
N GLY A 34 5.33 7.57 12.40
CA GLY A 34 6.31 6.51 12.20
C GLY A 34 6.95 6.03 13.50
N LEU A 35 7.27 6.95 14.42
CA LEU A 35 7.76 6.59 15.76
C LEU A 35 6.72 5.83 16.56
N TRP A 36 5.44 6.19 16.43
CA TRP A 36 4.35 5.47 17.08
C TRP A 36 4.17 4.05 16.51
N HIS A 37 4.19 3.89 15.18
CA HIS A 37 4.20 2.58 14.53
C HIS A 37 5.38 1.74 15.03
N LEU A 38 6.57 2.33 15.12
CA LEU A 38 7.77 1.65 15.58
C LEU A 38 7.59 1.12 17.02
N TYR A 39 7.09 1.97 17.91
CA TYR A 39 6.76 1.60 19.29
C TYR A 39 5.73 0.45 19.35
N LEU A 40 4.64 0.54 18.56
CA LEU A 40 3.61 -0.49 18.50
C LEU A 40 4.16 -1.81 17.95
N CYS A 41 5.01 -1.80 16.92
CA CYS A 41 5.62 -3.00 16.36
C CYS A 41 6.45 -3.76 17.39
N PHE A 42 7.20 -3.05 18.24
CA PHE A 42 7.98 -3.67 19.32
C PHE A 42 7.09 -4.13 20.48
N LYS A 43 6.13 -3.29 20.92
CA LYS A 43 5.24 -3.60 22.05
C LYS A 43 4.36 -4.81 21.76
N LEU A 44 3.79 -4.90 20.56
CA LEU A 44 2.89 -5.98 20.12
C LEU A 44 3.64 -7.14 19.44
N ARG A 45 4.98 -7.12 19.42
CA ARG A 45 5.84 -8.15 18.79
C ARG A 45 5.42 -8.54 17.37
N CYS A 46 4.88 -7.59 16.61
CA CYS A 46 4.23 -7.83 15.32
C CYS A 46 5.04 -7.35 14.11
N TRP A 47 6.36 -7.22 14.27
CA TRP A 47 7.30 -6.74 13.25
C TRP A 47 7.13 -7.42 11.87
N LYS A 48 6.83 -8.72 11.85
CA LYS A 48 6.63 -9.48 10.60
C LYS A 48 5.42 -9.04 9.78
N VAL A 49 4.40 -8.44 10.40
CA VAL A 49 3.15 -8.04 9.74
C VAL A 49 3.13 -6.54 9.49
N THR A 50 3.52 -5.74 10.49
CA THR A 50 3.37 -4.28 10.47
C THR A 50 4.70 -3.52 10.39
N GLY A 51 5.84 -4.20 10.33
CA GLY A 51 7.17 -3.57 10.24
C GLY A 51 7.41 -2.73 8.98
N LEU A 52 6.55 -2.84 7.97
CA LEU A 52 6.58 -1.97 6.78
C LEU A 52 5.95 -0.57 7.04
N LEU A 53 5.09 -0.43 8.06
CA LEU A 53 4.43 0.85 8.38
C LEU A 53 5.42 1.94 8.82
N PRO A 54 6.37 1.68 9.76
CA PRO A 54 7.41 2.65 10.10
C PRO A 54 8.26 3.04 8.88
N TRP A 55 8.58 2.08 8.02
CA TRP A 55 9.38 2.32 6.82
C TRP A 55 8.69 3.26 5.84
N SER A 56 7.39 3.05 5.59
CA SER A 56 6.61 3.97 4.76
C SER A 56 6.55 5.38 5.37
N ALA A 57 6.35 5.50 6.69
CA ALA A 57 6.35 6.79 7.37
C ALA A 57 7.68 7.55 7.24
N ILE A 58 8.83 6.84 7.27
CA ILE A 58 10.15 7.43 7.02
C ILE A 58 10.24 7.99 5.59
N LEU A 59 9.77 7.25 4.58
CA LEU A 59 9.77 7.72 3.20
C LEU A 59 8.92 8.99 3.01
N PHE A 60 7.72 9.03 3.59
CA PHE A 60 6.88 10.23 3.56
C PHE A 60 7.56 11.40 4.27
N THR A 61 8.13 11.18 5.45
CA THR A 61 8.87 12.20 6.20
C THR A 61 10.00 12.78 5.36
N ALA A 62 10.85 11.93 4.79
CA ALA A 62 11.95 12.36 3.93
C ALA A 62 11.44 13.08 2.67
N GLY A 63 10.41 12.54 2.00
CA GLY A 63 9.81 13.16 0.82
C GLY A 63 9.27 14.56 1.07
N PHE A 64 8.62 14.78 2.23
CA PHE A 64 8.14 16.10 2.64
C PHE A 64 9.26 17.04 3.10
N ILE A 65 10.34 16.53 3.70
CA ILE A 65 11.55 17.32 3.99
C ILE A 65 12.16 17.84 2.67
N PHE A 66 12.36 16.98 1.68
CA PHE A 66 12.86 17.41 0.38
C PHE A 66 11.91 18.38 -0.32
N ARG A 67 10.58 18.18 -0.18
CA ARG A 67 9.58 19.14 -0.67
C ARG A 67 9.73 20.50 0.01
N ALA A 68 9.94 20.53 1.33
CA ALA A 68 10.18 21.76 2.07
C ALA A 68 11.45 22.46 1.57
N ILE A 69 12.57 21.74 1.44
CA ILE A 69 13.83 22.28 0.92
C ILE A 69 13.64 22.92 -0.46
N GLY A 70 12.88 22.27 -1.36
CA GLY A 70 12.51 22.83 -2.66
C GLY A 70 11.68 24.10 -2.56
N ALA A 71 10.72 24.14 -1.62
CA ALA A 71 9.89 25.31 -1.38
C ALA A 71 10.65 26.52 -0.78
N PHE A 72 11.76 26.26 -0.07
CA PHE A 72 12.65 27.27 0.54
C PHE A 72 13.92 27.52 -0.31
N GLY A 73 13.75 28.07 -1.52
CA GLY A 73 14.86 28.66 -2.28
C GLY A 73 15.61 27.70 -3.19
N ASN A 74 15.19 26.44 -3.30
CA ASN A 74 15.83 25.43 -4.16
C ASN A 74 14.85 24.91 -5.22
N TRP A 75 14.02 25.78 -5.78
CA TRP A 75 12.96 25.41 -6.72
C TRP A 75 13.47 25.09 -8.13
N ASP A 76 14.68 25.55 -8.44
CA ASP A 76 15.48 25.32 -9.65
C ASP A 76 16.28 24.00 -9.60
N LYS A 77 16.35 23.35 -8.44
CA LYS A 77 17.12 22.11 -8.26
C LYS A 77 16.30 20.89 -8.62
N LEU A 78 16.45 20.43 -9.87
CA LEU A 78 15.80 19.22 -10.39
C LEU A 78 15.96 18.01 -9.47
N ASN A 79 17.15 17.79 -8.92
CA ASN A 79 17.43 16.63 -8.05
C ASN A 79 16.57 16.64 -6.78
N VAL A 80 16.33 17.82 -6.18
CA VAL A 80 15.50 17.95 -4.97
C VAL A 80 14.04 17.64 -5.30
N TYR A 81 13.55 18.15 -6.44
CA TYR A 81 12.21 17.85 -6.94
C TYR A 81 12.03 16.35 -7.19
N ILE A 82 12.94 15.71 -7.93
CA ILE A 82 12.89 14.28 -8.25
C ILE A 82 12.89 13.44 -6.97
N VAL A 83 13.82 13.68 -6.05
CA VAL A 83 13.90 12.91 -4.80
C VAL A 83 12.62 13.05 -3.98
N SER A 84 12.06 14.26 -3.88
CA SER A 84 10.78 14.47 -3.21
C SER A 84 9.64 13.66 -3.85
N GLN A 85 9.48 13.75 -5.16
CA GLN A 85 8.42 13.02 -5.87
C GLN A 85 8.59 11.51 -5.76
N CYS A 86 9.80 10.99 -5.95
CA CYS A 86 10.08 9.56 -5.84
C CYS A 86 9.79 9.02 -4.45
N LEU A 87 10.23 9.70 -3.38
CA LEU A 87 9.99 9.25 -2.01
C LEU A 87 8.49 9.26 -1.66
N LEU A 88 7.77 10.29 -2.08
CA LEU A 88 6.32 10.38 -1.89
C LEU A 88 5.55 9.36 -2.73
N LEU A 89 6.09 8.97 -3.89
CA LEU A 89 5.50 7.95 -4.77
C LEU A 89 5.67 6.54 -4.21
N VAL A 90 6.81 6.23 -3.59
CA VAL A 90 7.13 4.89 -3.05
C VAL A 90 6.43 4.60 -1.72
N GLY A 91 6.07 5.62 -0.93
CA GLY A 91 5.42 5.45 0.37
C GLY A 91 4.14 4.58 0.37
N PRO A 92 3.12 4.87 -0.46
CA PRO A 92 1.85 4.15 -0.48
C PRO A 92 1.94 2.68 -0.86
N PRO A 93 2.68 2.26 -1.92
CA PRO A 93 2.86 0.84 -2.21
C PRO A 93 3.38 0.05 -1.00
N ILE A 94 4.17 0.67 -0.12
CA ILE A 94 4.64 0.04 1.12
C ILE A 94 3.53 -0.05 2.18
N TYR A 95 2.66 0.96 2.31
CA TYR A 95 1.44 0.84 3.13
C TYR A 95 0.53 -0.27 2.60
N GLU A 96 0.40 -0.38 1.28
CA GLU A 96 -0.37 -1.43 0.63
C GLU A 96 0.24 -2.82 0.88
N ALA A 97 1.56 -2.96 0.82
CA ALA A 97 2.25 -4.19 1.18
C ALA A 97 2.01 -4.61 2.66
N ALA A 98 1.91 -3.64 3.58
CA ALA A 98 1.52 -3.92 4.97
C ALA A 98 0.06 -4.42 5.07
N ASN A 99 -0.84 -3.92 4.23
CA ASN A 99 -2.21 -4.43 4.12
C ASN A 99 -2.24 -5.87 3.58
N PHE A 100 -1.36 -6.22 2.64
CA PHE A 100 -1.24 -7.60 2.13
C PHE A 100 -0.81 -8.57 3.23
N LEU A 101 0.18 -8.19 4.05
CA LEU A 101 0.60 -8.95 5.22
C LEU A 101 -0.52 -9.09 6.26
N THR A 102 -1.25 -8.00 6.50
CA THR A 102 -2.38 -7.98 7.43
C THR A 102 -3.50 -8.92 6.96
N LEU A 103 -3.85 -8.90 5.67
CA LEU A 103 -4.81 -9.85 5.11
C LEU A 103 -4.31 -11.28 5.25
N GLY A 104 -3.05 -11.56 4.87
CA GLY A 104 -2.46 -12.88 5.04
C GLY A 104 -2.62 -13.38 6.47
N ARG A 105 -2.37 -12.52 7.46
CA ARG A 105 -2.57 -12.83 8.88
C ARG A 105 -4.03 -13.14 9.25
N ILE A 106 -4.99 -12.38 8.73
CA ILE A 106 -6.42 -12.64 8.92
C ILE A 106 -6.82 -13.98 8.30
N LEU A 107 -6.30 -14.31 7.12
CA LEU A 107 -6.58 -15.59 6.45
C LEU A 107 -5.95 -16.78 7.19
N TYR A 108 -4.79 -16.61 7.83
CA TYR A 108 -4.22 -17.62 8.74
C TYR A 108 -5.12 -17.90 9.94
N TYR A 109 -5.83 -16.89 10.43
CA TYR A 109 -6.73 -17.03 11.57
C TYR A 109 -8.04 -17.74 11.20
N ILE A 110 -8.56 -17.56 9.98
CA ILE A 110 -9.80 -18.21 9.49
C ILE A 110 -9.52 -18.95 8.17
N PRO A 111 -8.84 -20.11 8.24
CA PRO A 111 -8.36 -20.80 7.04
C PRO A 111 -9.49 -21.37 6.15
N TYR A 112 -10.62 -21.79 6.75
CA TYR A 112 -11.73 -22.43 6.03
C TYR A 112 -12.58 -21.47 5.18
N HIS A 113 -12.44 -20.16 5.36
CA HIS A 113 -13.06 -19.16 4.48
C HIS A 113 -12.08 -18.46 3.54
N ALA A 114 -10.79 -18.75 3.67
CA ALA A 114 -9.75 -18.12 2.88
C ALA A 114 -9.96 -18.40 1.37
N PRO A 115 -10.15 -17.36 0.54
CA PRO A 115 -10.29 -17.53 -0.91
C PRO A 115 -8.97 -17.92 -1.59
N ILE A 116 -7.84 -17.55 -0.99
CA ILE A 116 -6.48 -17.83 -1.46
C ILE A 116 -5.67 -18.32 -0.26
N HIS A 117 -4.66 -19.15 -0.52
CA HIS A 117 -3.72 -19.60 0.50
C HIS A 117 -3.08 -18.38 1.22
N PRO A 118 -3.12 -18.30 2.56
CA PRO A 118 -2.64 -17.15 3.31
C PRO A 118 -1.18 -16.77 3.03
N GLY A 119 -0.32 -17.77 2.85
CA GLY A 119 1.10 -17.55 2.51
C GLY A 119 1.33 -16.98 1.12
N ARG A 120 0.40 -17.21 0.19
CA ARG A 120 0.49 -16.73 -1.20
C ARG A 120 0.04 -15.30 -1.36
N VAL A 121 -0.90 -14.82 -0.54
CA VAL A 121 -1.40 -13.44 -0.64
C VAL A 121 -0.24 -12.45 -0.60
N PHE A 122 0.68 -12.59 0.34
CA PHE A 122 1.83 -11.71 0.43
C PHE A 122 2.74 -11.83 -0.79
N THR A 123 3.19 -13.04 -1.14
CA THR A 123 4.14 -13.25 -2.24
C THR A 123 3.56 -12.78 -3.57
N THR A 124 2.28 -13.06 -3.84
CA THR A 124 1.59 -12.69 -5.08
C THR A 124 1.46 -11.19 -5.23
N PHE A 125 0.87 -10.53 -4.23
CA PHE A 125 0.58 -9.10 -4.35
C PHE A 125 1.82 -8.23 -4.21
N VAL A 126 2.82 -8.65 -3.42
CA VAL A 126 4.11 -7.93 -3.38
C VAL A 126 4.92 -8.15 -4.65
N ALA A 127 4.95 -9.35 -5.23
CA ALA A 127 5.64 -9.58 -6.50
C ALA A 127 5.02 -8.77 -7.64
N LEU A 128 3.69 -8.77 -7.75
CA LEU A 128 2.96 -7.94 -8.70
C LEU A 128 3.24 -6.45 -8.45
N GLY A 129 3.20 -6.01 -7.19
CA GLY A 129 3.51 -4.62 -6.83
C GLY A 129 4.94 -4.23 -7.24
N LEU A 130 5.94 -5.04 -6.92
CA LEU A 130 7.33 -4.79 -7.31
C LEU A 130 7.52 -4.73 -8.83
N MET A 131 6.84 -5.59 -9.58
CA MET A 131 6.84 -5.55 -11.04
C MET A 131 6.25 -4.23 -11.55
N ILE A 132 5.10 -3.80 -11.01
CA ILE A 132 4.42 -2.57 -11.39
C ILE A 132 5.27 -1.33 -11.02
N GLU A 133 5.87 -1.31 -9.84
CA GLU A 133 6.77 -0.23 -9.42
C GLU A 133 8.04 -0.19 -10.29
N SER A 134 8.54 -1.34 -10.74
CA SER A 134 9.68 -1.40 -11.66
C SER A 134 9.35 -0.81 -13.03
N LEU A 135 8.12 -1.04 -13.54
CA LEU A 135 7.63 -0.39 -14.76
C LEU A 135 7.51 1.13 -14.56
N THR A 136 7.02 1.56 -13.41
CA THR A 136 6.89 2.99 -13.05
C THR A 136 8.26 3.67 -13.01
N ALA A 137 9.24 3.08 -12.30
CA ALA A 137 10.59 3.60 -12.18
C ALA A 137 11.30 3.65 -13.54
N SER A 138 11.16 2.59 -14.34
CA SER A 138 11.73 2.54 -15.69
C SER A 138 11.10 3.61 -16.58
N GLY A 139 9.77 3.72 -16.60
CA GLY A 139 9.06 4.75 -17.36
C GLY A 139 9.46 6.17 -16.97
N ALA A 140 9.53 6.45 -15.66
CA ALA A 140 9.95 7.75 -15.14
C ALA A 140 11.38 8.10 -15.56
N SER A 141 12.31 7.15 -15.50
CA SER A 141 13.70 7.37 -15.94
C SER A 141 13.80 7.76 -17.42
N LEU A 142 13.02 7.10 -18.29
CA LEU A 142 13.02 7.38 -19.73
C LEU A 142 12.42 8.75 -20.07
N VAL A 143 11.37 9.17 -19.35
CA VAL A 143 10.72 10.48 -19.51
C VAL A 143 11.58 11.61 -18.96
N SER A 144 12.28 11.38 -17.85
CA SER A 144 13.09 12.42 -17.18
C SER A 144 14.38 12.78 -17.94
N ASN A 145 14.89 11.88 -18.78
CA ASN A 145 16.11 12.13 -19.54
C ASN A 145 15.78 12.84 -20.86
N THR A 146 15.97 14.16 -20.89
CA THR A 146 15.71 15.02 -22.05
C THR A 146 16.63 14.76 -23.23
N SER A 147 17.75 14.07 -23.04
CA SER A 147 18.64 13.66 -24.14
C SER A 147 18.11 12.45 -24.92
N ASN A 148 17.08 11.76 -24.41
CA ASN A 148 16.49 10.63 -25.11
C ASN A 148 15.68 11.09 -26.35
N PRO A 149 15.68 10.29 -27.43
CA PRO A 149 14.79 10.52 -28.57
C PRO A 149 13.32 10.59 -28.14
N GLU A 150 12.51 11.36 -28.85
CA GLU A 150 11.08 11.52 -28.56
C GLU A 150 10.33 10.17 -28.51
N SER A 151 10.70 9.23 -29.39
CA SER A 151 10.15 7.86 -29.39
C SER A 151 10.40 7.11 -28.07
N VAL A 152 11.58 7.28 -27.48
CA VAL A 152 11.97 6.67 -26.21
C VAL A 152 11.24 7.34 -25.04
N GLN A 153 11.10 8.67 -25.06
CA GLN A 153 10.31 9.39 -24.06
C GLN A 153 8.83 8.99 -24.12
N ASN A 154 8.26 8.82 -25.32
CA ASN A 154 6.88 8.37 -25.51
C ASN A 154 6.67 6.91 -25.06
N ALA A 155 7.67 6.05 -25.26
CA ALA A 155 7.67 4.71 -24.66
C ALA A 155 7.66 4.79 -23.13
N GLY A 156 8.46 5.67 -22.52
CA GLY A 156 8.45 5.94 -21.09
C GLY A 156 7.09 6.40 -20.55
N LYS A 157 6.44 7.35 -21.24
CA LYS A 157 5.08 7.80 -20.90
C LYS A 157 4.07 6.65 -20.95
N SER A 158 4.21 5.77 -21.95
CA SER A 158 3.34 4.60 -22.11
C SER A 158 3.54 3.58 -20.99
N LEU A 159 4.79 3.33 -20.58
CA LEU A 159 5.11 2.46 -19.43
C LEU A 159 4.50 3.00 -18.13
N MET A 160 4.61 4.31 -17.88
CA MET A 160 4.01 4.92 -16.69
C MET A 160 2.47 4.82 -16.73
N LYS A 161 1.83 5.11 -17.87
CA LYS A 161 0.37 4.92 -18.03
C LYS A 161 -0.06 3.48 -17.76
N ALA A 162 0.67 2.51 -18.32
CA ALA A 162 0.40 1.09 -18.11
C ALA A 162 0.56 0.70 -16.64
N SER A 163 1.62 1.16 -15.97
CA SER A 163 1.86 0.87 -14.55
C SER A 163 0.74 1.40 -13.64
N LEU A 164 0.26 2.62 -13.86
CA LEU A 164 -0.84 3.22 -13.08
C LEU A 164 -2.16 2.45 -13.25
N ILE A 165 -2.47 2.01 -14.48
CA ILE A 165 -3.63 1.15 -14.73
C ILE A 165 -3.47 -0.19 -14.00
N LEU A 166 -2.29 -0.80 -14.06
CA LEU A 166 -2.01 -2.06 -13.37
C LEU A 166 -2.10 -1.91 -11.85
N GLN A 167 -1.69 -0.78 -11.26
CA GLN A 167 -1.88 -0.49 -9.83
C GLN A 167 -3.37 -0.51 -9.46
N LEU A 168 -4.23 0.13 -10.26
CA LEU A 168 -5.68 0.13 -10.04
C LEU A 168 -6.28 -1.28 -10.15
N ILE A 169 -5.84 -2.08 -11.12
CA ILE A 169 -6.28 -3.48 -11.29
C ILE A 169 -5.84 -4.33 -10.10
N GLN A 170 -4.58 -4.20 -9.66
CA GLN A 170 -4.06 -4.90 -8.49
C GLN A 170 -4.88 -4.57 -7.24
N MET A 171 -5.11 -3.28 -6.99
CA MET A 171 -5.90 -2.80 -5.86
C MET A 171 -7.33 -3.34 -5.91
N ALA A 172 -7.99 -3.28 -7.07
CA ALA A 172 -9.34 -3.82 -7.26
C ALA A 172 -9.40 -5.34 -7.01
N GLY A 173 -8.39 -6.08 -7.49
CA GLY A 173 -8.23 -7.51 -7.23
C GLY A 173 -8.06 -7.82 -5.74
N PHE A 174 -7.22 -7.05 -5.05
CA PHE A 174 -7.00 -7.19 -3.62
C PHE A 174 -8.28 -6.92 -2.82
N VAL A 175 -8.95 -5.80 -3.06
CA VAL A 175 -10.23 -5.45 -2.41
C VAL A 175 -11.30 -6.52 -2.67
N SER A 176 -11.36 -7.07 -3.89
CA SER A 176 -12.30 -8.15 -4.22
C SER A 176 -12.08 -9.38 -3.35
N ILE A 177 -10.83 -9.78 -3.11
CA ILE A 177 -10.49 -10.90 -2.22
C ILE A 177 -10.92 -10.62 -0.78
N VAL A 178 -10.66 -9.40 -0.28
CA VAL A 178 -11.06 -8.99 1.07
C VAL A 178 -12.58 -9.02 1.21
N LEU A 179 -13.32 -8.50 0.23
CA LEU A 179 -14.79 -8.50 0.23
C LEU A 179 -15.38 -9.91 0.11
N LEU A 180 -14.78 -10.79 -0.68
CA LEU A 180 -15.19 -12.19 -0.77
C LEU A 180 -15.00 -12.90 0.57
N PHE A 181 -13.86 -12.68 1.23
CA PHE A 181 -13.60 -13.22 2.56
C PHE A 181 -14.59 -12.65 3.60
N TYR A 182 -14.84 -11.34 3.58
CA TYR A 182 -15.83 -10.68 4.43
C TYR A 182 -17.22 -11.29 4.27
N ARG A 183 -17.69 -11.45 3.03
CA ARG A 183 -19.01 -12.05 2.73
C ARG A 183 -19.11 -13.49 3.23
N ARG A 184 -18.07 -14.29 3.07
CA ARG A 184 -18.03 -15.68 3.57
C ARG A 184 -18.12 -15.74 5.09
N CYS A 185 -17.33 -14.92 5.79
CA CYS A 185 -17.37 -14.86 7.26
C CYS A 185 -18.70 -14.31 7.79
N SER A 186 -19.28 -13.32 7.10
CA SER A 186 -20.58 -12.75 7.47
C SER A 186 -21.72 -13.75 7.33
N ARG A 187 -21.70 -14.57 6.27
CA ARG A 187 -22.75 -15.57 6.02
C ARG A 187 -22.80 -16.63 7.12
N ASP A 188 -21.63 -17.00 7.63
CA ASP A 188 -21.50 -18.10 8.59
C ASP A 188 -21.43 -17.57 10.05
N GLY A 189 -21.70 -16.28 10.27
CA GLY A 189 -21.85 -15.68 11.61
C GLY A 189 -20.55 -15.45 12.39
N LEU A 190 -19.39 -15.50 11.72
CA LEU A 190 -18.06 -15.51 12.36
C LEU A 190 -17.46 -14.12 12.55
N LEU A 191 -18.20 -13.05 12.27
CA LEU A 191 -17.75 -11.66 12.41
C LEU A 191 -17.80 -11.19 13.88
N ALA A 192 -17.11 -11.90 14.77
CA ALA A 192 -16.84 -11.42 16.12
C ALA A 192 -15.99 -10.13 16.06
N ASP A 193 -16.06 -9.29 17.08
CA ASP A 193 -15.34 -8.00 17.13
C ASP A 193 -13.82 -8.14 16.89
N LYS A 194 -13.25 -9.28 17.29
CA LYS A 194 -11.84 -9.63 17.05
C LYS A 194 -11.46 -9.69 15.57
N ILE A 195 -12.39 -10.09 14.69
CA ILE A 195 -12.18 -10.21 13.23
C ILE A 195 -12.76 -9.00 12.51
N LYS A 196 -13.91 -8.53 12.97
CA LYS A 196 -14.62 -7.41 12.39
C LYS A 196 -13.75 -6.16 12.38
N THR A 197 -13.08 -5.83 13.48
CA THR A 197 -12.28 -4.60 13.59
C THR A 197 -11.08 -4.60 12.62
N PRO A 198 -10.18 -5.61 12.61
CA PRO A 198 -9.07 -5.64 11.65
C PRO A 198 -9.52 -5.63 10.19
N LEU A 199 -10.65 -6.27 9.88
CA LEU A 199 -11.17 -6.35 8.51
C LEU A 199 -11.76 -5.01 8.03
N HIS A 200 -12.44 -4.26 8.91
CA HIS A 200 -12.90 -2.90 8.61
C HIS A 200 -11.74 -1.93 8.46
N VAL A 201 -10.72 -2.01 9.33
CA VAL A 201 -9.51 -1.19 9.22
C VAL A 201 -8.78 -1.47 7.91
N LEU A 202 -8.63 -2.74 7.54
CA LEU A 202 -8.04 -3.14 6.27
C LEU A 202 -8.82 -2.58 5.07
N LEU A 203 -10.15 -2.74 5.06
CA LEU A 203 -11.00 -2.21 3.98
C LEU A 203 -10.95 -0.68 3.90
N ALA A 204 -11.02 0.01 5.03
CA ALA A 204 -10.88 1.47 5.09
C ALA A 204 -9.51 1.92 4.56
N SER A 205 -8.45 1.17 4.89
CA SER A 205 -7.10 1.47 4.41
C SER A 205 -6.99 1.30 2.90
N CYS A 206 -7.55 0.22 2.35
CA CYS A 206 -7.63 0.00 0.91
C CYS A 206 -8.40 1.10 0.20
N ILE A 207 -9.52 1.57 0.75
CA ILE A 207 -10.31 2.66 0.16
C ILE A 207 -9.48 3.95 0.11
N LEU A 208 -8.81 4.32 1.21
CA LEU A 208 -7.97 5.51 1.24
C LEU A 208 -6.83 5.45 0.22
N ILE A 209 -6.11 4.32 0.16
CA ILE A 209 -5.03 4.13 -0.83
C ILE A 209 -5.60 4.14 -2.25
N SER A 210 -6.78 3.53 -2.48
CA SER A 210 -7.45 3.52 -3.80
C SER A 210 -7.78 4.93 -4.29
N ILE A 211 -8.33 5.79 -3.42
CA ILE A 211 -8.65 7.19 -3.80
C ILE A 211 -7.39 7.91 -4.26
N ARG A 212 -6.28 7.74 -3.53
CA ARG A 212 -4.98 8.30 -3.91
C ARG A 212 -4.50 7.73 -5.26
N THR A 213 -4.56 6.42 -5.47
CA THR A 213 -4.12 5.80 -6.74
C THR A 213 -4.95 6.27 -7.93
N VAL A 214 -6.26 6.49 -7.74
CA VAL A 214 -7.12 7.09 -8.77
C VAL A 214 -6.70 8.53 -9.06
N TYR A 215 -6.49 9.34 -8.02
CA TYR A 215 -5.98 10.71 -8.16
C TYR A 215 -4.67 10.74 -8.95
N ARG A 216 -3.68 9.91 -8.59
CA ARG A 216 -2.39 9.85 -9.31
C ARG A 216 -2.51 9.38 -10.73
N THR A 217 -3.39 8.41 -10.99
CA THR A 217 -3.67 7.99 -12.36
C THR A 217 -4.21 9.18 -13.17
N VAL A 218 -5.22 9.89 -12.66
CA VAL A 218 -5.81 11.04 -13.36
C VAL A 218 -4.79 12.17 -13.56
N GLU A 219 -4.06 12.54 -12.51
CA GLU A 219 -3.04 13.60 -12.55
C GLU A 219 -1.94 13.29 -13.58
N TYR A 220 -1.45 12.05 -13.62
CA TYR A 220 -0.43 11.66 -14.59
C TYR A 220 -0.96 11.62 -16.02
N PHE A 221 -2.19 11.13 -16.22
CA PHE A 221 -2.79 11.10 -17.56
C PHE A 221 -3.03 12.51 -18.09
N ASP A 222 -3.48 13.42 -17.22
CA ASP A 222 -3.61 14.84 -17.52
C ASP A 222 -2.24 15.44 -17.87
N ALA A 223 -1.22 15.25 -17.03
CA ALA A 223 0.13 15.74 -17.27
C ALA A 223 0.75 15.21 -18.56
N ALA A 224 0.53 13.92 -18.87
CA ALA A 224 1.02 13.28 -20.09
C ALA A 224 0.22 13.67 -21.34
N SER A 225 -0.96 14.27 -21.21
CA SER A 225 -1.76 14.79 -22.32
C SER A 225 -1.39 16.22 -22.73
N LEU A 226 -0.63 16.92 -21.89
CA LEU A 226 -0.12 18.25 -22.20
C LEU A 226 0.94 18.19 -23.30
N THR A 227 0.68 18.93 -24.36
CA THR A 227 1.65 19.21 -25.43
C THR A 227 2.08 20.68 -25.31
N VAL A 228 3.26 21.03 -25.82
CA VAL A 228 3.80 22.41 -25.86
C VAL A 228 2.78 23.42 -26.42
N TRP A 229 1.85 22.97 -27.27
CA TRP A 229 0.79 23.77 -27.91
C TRP A 229 -0.51 23.90 -27.10
N ASN A 230 -0.68 23.13 -26.01
CA ASN A 230 -1.91 23.06 -25.21
C ASN A 230 -1.68 23.43 -23.74
N VAL A 231 -0.59 24.12 -23.41
CA VAL A 231 -0.27 24.52 -22.02
C VAL A 231 -1.38 25.39 -21.42
N ASP A 232 -2.08 26.16 -22.25
CA ASP A 232 -3.23 26.98 -21.84
C ASP A 232 -4.42 26.13 -21.34
N GLN A 233 -4.58 24.91 -21.87
CA GLN A 233 -5.63 23.95 -21.50
C GLN A 233 -5.28 23.08 -20.29
N MET A 234 -4.18 23.36 -19.59
CA MET A 234 -3.77 22.60 -18.42
C MET A 234 -4.90 22.54 -17.37
N SER A 235 -5.28 21.33 -16.95
CA SER A 235 -6.41 21.15 -16.06
C SER A 235 -6.11 21.66 -14.65
N SER A 236 -7.17 22.00 -13.92
CA SER A 236 -7.11 22.56 -12.57
C SER A 236 -6.36 21.68 -11.58
N ILE A 237 -6.23 20.38 -11.84
CA ILE A 237 -5.53 19.41 -11.00
C ILE A 237 -4.03 19.73 -10.94
N LEU A 238 -3.42 20.10 -12.07
CA LEU A 238 -1.99 20.41 -12.14
C LEU A 238 -1.68 21.85 -11.73
N LYS A 239 -2.61 22.77 -11.97
CA LYS A 239 -2.48 24.20 -11.64
C LYS A 239 -2.56 24.47 -10.14
N ASN A 240 -3.34 23.69 -9.39
CA ASN A 240 -3.62 23.97 -8.00
C ASN A 240 -2.94 22.99 -7.04
N GLU A 241 -2.10 23.49 -6.15
CA GLU A 241 -1.40 22.67 -5.15
C GLU A 241 -2.35 21.97 -4.16
N TRP A 242 -3.53 22.52 -3.91
CA TRP A 242 -4.44 21.99 -2.88
C TRP A 242 -4.89 20.54 -3.17
N TYR A 243 -4.98 20.15 -4.44
CA TYR A 243 -5.32 18.76 -4.81
C TYR A 243 -4.28 17.77 -4.28
N PHE A 244 -2.99 18.11 -4.40
CA PHE A 244 -1.91 17.32 -3.81
C PHE A 244 -2.08 17.25 -2.28
N TRP A 245 -2.32 18.37 -1.60
CA TRP A 245 -2.47 18.35 -0.14
C TRP A 245 -3.63 17.47 0.33
N VAL A 246 -4.76 17.48 -0.39
CA VAL A 246 -5.94 16.69 -0.02
C VAL A 246 -5.77 15.22 -0.42
N PHE A 247 -5.54 14.94 -1.70
CA PHE A 247 -5.61 13.58 -2.25
C PHE A 247 -4.33 12.77 -2.03
N GLU A 248 -3.18 13.43 -1.82
CA GLU A 248 -1.91 12.75 -1.56
C GLU A 248 -1.54 12.76 -0.09
N ALA A 249 -1.44 13.95 0.50
CA ALA A 249 -0.89 14.10 1.84
C ALA A 249 -1.93 13.75 2.92
N MET A 250 -3.11 14.38 2.89
CA MET A 250 -4.14 14.18 3.91
C MET A 250 -4.70 12.77 3.91
N ILE A 251 -5.03 12.21 2.74
CA ILE A 251 -5.54 10.82 2.64
C ILE A 251 -4.53 9.83 3.20
N MET A 252 -3.24 9.99 2.90
CA MET A 252 -2.22 9.08 3.40
C MET A 252 -1.91 9.29 4.87
N TYR A 253 -2.00 10.53 5.34
CA TYR A 253 -1.87 10.83 6.75
C TYR A 253 -3.05 10.25 7.56
N ALA A 254 -4.27 10.35 7.04
CA ALA A 254 -5.45 9.72 7.61
C ALA A 254 -5.30 8.20 7.67
N ASN A 255 -4.77 7.58 6.61
CA ASN A 255 -4.51 6.15 6.58
C ASN A 255 -3.51 5.70 7.66
N THR A 256 -2.35 6.36 7.75
CA THR A 256 -1.32 5.99 8.74
C THR A 256 -1.80 6.23 10.17
N THR A 257 -2.57 7.29 10.40
CA THR A 257 -3.16 7.63 11.71
C THR A 257 -4.20 6.59 12.12
N MET A 258 -5.07 6.19 11.20
CA MET A 258 -6.04 5.12 11.44
C MET A 258 -5.34 3.81 11.79
N LEU A 259 -4.27 3.44 11.08
CA LEU A 259 -3.48 2.24 11.37
C LEU A 259 -2.74 2.31 12.72
N ASN A 260 -2.38 3.51 13.19
CA ASN A 260 -1.83 3.72 14.54
C ASN A 260 -2.87 3.53 15.63
N LEU A 261 -4.04 4.14 15.47
CA LEU A 261 -5.10 4.12 16.48
C LEU A 261 -5.82 2.77 16.55
N LEU A 262 -6.13 2.19 15.39
CA LEU A 262 -6.85 0.94 15.25
C LEU A 262 -5.91 -0.15 14.74
N HIS A 263 -4.81 -0.35 15.44
CA HIS A 263 -3.76 -1.27 14.99
C HIS A 263 -4.30 -2.72 14.86
N PRO A 264 -4.25 -3.34 13.66
CA PRO A 264 -4.96 -4.60 13.38
C PRO A 264 -4.47 -5.77 14.24
N MET A 265 -3.20 -5.75 14.67
CA MET A 265 -2.62 -6.80 15.52
C MET A 265 -3.03 -6.74 16.99
N THR A 266 -3.81 -5.74 17.42
CA THR A 266 -4.32 -5.70 18.81
C THR A 266 -5.38 -6.77 19.08
N LYS A 267 -6.06 -7.23 18.02
CA LYS A 267 -7.14 -8.22 18.10
C LYS A 267 -6.79 -9.57 17.48
N LEU A 268 -5.72 -9.63 16.69
CA LEU A 268 -5.25 -10.86 16.06
C LEU A 268 -4.21 -11.55 16.96
N PRO A 269 -4.15 -12.90 16.98
CA PRO A 269 -3.13 -13.60 17.74
C PRO A 269 -1.71 -13.29 17.23
N GLU A 270 -0.68 -13.63 17.99
CA GLU A 270 0.73 -13.45 17.59
C GLU A 270 1.25 -14.60 16.69
N SER A 271 0.84 -15.85 16.92
CA SER A 271 1.37 -17.04 16.21
C SER A 271 0.51 -17.45 15.02
N ASN A 272 1.11 -17.69 13.84
CA ASN A 272 0.39 -18.12 12.61
C ASN A 272 -0.23 -19.53 12.76
N LYS A 273 0.06 -20.23 13.85
CA LYS A 273 -0.48 -21.57 14.16
C LYS A 273 -1.84 -21.52 14.84
N ILE A 274 -2.24 -20.36 15.36
CA ILE A 274 -3.51 -20.17 16.05
C ILE A 274 -4.58 -19.83 15.02
N TYR A 275 -5.61 -20.66 14.93
CA TYR A 275 -6.79 -20.44 14.09
C TYR A 275 -8.07 -20.52 14.92
N LEU A 276 -9.13 -19.85 14.46
CA LEU A 276 -10.43 -19.88 15.10
C LEU A 276 -11.17 -21.15 14.70
N ALA A 277 -11.68 -21.92 15.65
CA ALA A 277 -12.53 -23.07 15.37
C ALA A 277 -13.84 -22.65 14.68
N LYS A 278 -14.56 -23.62 14.10
CA LYS A 278 -15.83 -23.39 13.39
C LYS A 278 -16.97 -22.90 14.30
N ASP A 279 -16.78 -22.99 15.61
CA ASP A 279 -17.70 -22.43 16.62
C ASP A 279 -17.64 -20.90 16.71
N GLY A 280 -16.63 -20.27 16.08
CA GLY A 280 -16.45 -18.82 16.08
C GLY A 280 -15.89 -18.25 17.39
N VAL A 281 -15.52 -19.10 18.36
CA VAL A 281 -15.11 -18.67 19.70
C VAL A 281 -13.79 -19.30 20.14
N THR A 282 -13.58 -20.60 19.88
CA THR A 282 -12.42 -21.33 20.40
C THR A 282 -11.19 -21.11 19.54
N GLU A 283 -10.09 -20.66 20.13
CA GLU A 283 -8.79 -20.57 19.45
C GLU A 283 -8.01 -21.88 19.59
N VAL A 284 -7.58 -22.43 18.45
CA VAL A 284 -6.96 -23.75 18.37
C VAL A 284 -5.57 -23.61 17.77
N GLU A 285 -4.57 -24.24 18.42
CA GLU A 285 -3.20 -24.29 17.90
C GLU A 285 -3.04 -25.51 16.97
N GLY A 286 -2.94 -25.25 15.67
CA GLY A 286 -2.73 -26.27 14.64
C GLY A 286 -1.26 -26.45 14.23
N PRO A 287 -0.99 -27.41 13.32
CA PRO A 287 0.34 -27.59 12.75
C PRO A 287 0.84 -26.38 11.94
N GLY A 288 -0.05 -25.44 11.61
CA GLY A 288 0.18 -24.32 10.70
C GLY A 288 0.09 -24.75 9.24
N PHE A 289 -0.08 -23.81 8.30
CA PHE A 289 0.05 -24.16 6.89
C PHE A 289 1.50 -24.53 6.57
N GLN A 290 1.76 -25.80 6.31
CA GLN A 290 3.02 -26.26 5.74
C GLN A 290 2.99 -25.99 4.22
N GLU A 291 3.59 -24.90 3.79
CA GLU A 291 3.78 -24.63 2.36
C GLU A 291 5.03 -25.39 1.89
N GLN A 292 4.85 -26.58 1.31
CA GLN A 292 5.94 -27.46 0.87
C GLN A 292 6.66 -26.97 -0.40
N ARG A 293 6.31 -25.78 -0.93
CA ARG A 293 6.88 -25.27 -2.19
C ARG A 293 8.09 -24.36 -1.94
N PRO A 294 9.14 -24.45 -2.77
CA PRO A 294 10.27 -23.53 -2.69
C PRO A 294 9.82 -22.10 -3.00
N LEU A 295 10.33 -21.11 -2.24
CA LEU A 295 9.97 -19.69 -2.34
C LEU A 295 10.02 -19.14 -3.78
N LEU A 296 10.99 -19.59 -4.58
CA LEU A 296 11.15 -19.18 -5.98
C LEU A 296 9.96 -19.59 -6.85
N MET A 297 9.38 -20.77 -6.61
CA MET A 297 8.25 -21.26 -7.40
C MET A 297 6.96 -20.54 -7.02
N THR A 298 6.79 -20.18 -5.75
CA THR A 298 5.68 -19.31 -5.30
C THR A 298 5.79 -17.89 -5.86
N PHE A 299 7.00 -17.40 -6.11
CA PHE A 299 7.23 -16.11 -6.77
C PHE A 299 6.93 -16.15 -8.28
N ILE A 300 7.31 -17.24 -8.96
CA ILE A 300 7.12 -17.40 -10.42
C ILE A 300 5.67 -17.74 -10.79
N ASP A 301 4.99 -18.55 -9.98
CA ASP A 301 3.57 -18.91 -10.19
C ASP A 301 2.71 -18.53 -8.97
N PRO A 302 2.43 -17.23 -8.79
CA PRO A 302 1.76 -16.70 -7.61
C PRO A 302 0.29 -17.13 -7.49
N PHE A 303 -0.36 -17.48 -8.61
CA PHE A 303 -1.75 -17.97 -8.64
C PHE A 303 -1.84 -19.49 -8.66
N ASP A 304 -0.70 -20.20 -8.69
CA ASP A 304 -0.65 -21.66 -8.80
C ASP A 304 -1.38 -22.18 -10.05
N VAL A 305 -1.22 -21.48 -11.17
CA VAL A 305 -1.80 -21.86 -12.46
C VAL A 305 -1.26 -23.23 -12.88
N VAL A 306 0.03 -23.49 -12.65
CA VAL A 306 0.68 -24.77 -12.98
C VAL A 306 0.14 -25.90 -12.12
N GLY A 307 -0.09 -25.69 -10.82
CA GLY A 307 -0.67 -26.71 -9.95
C GLY A 307 -2.17 -26.93 -10.15
N LEU A 308 -2.90 -25.90 -10.57
CA LEU A 308 -4.30 -26.00 -11.02
C LEU A 308 -4.40 -26.87 -12.28
N VAL A 309 -3.52 -26.66 -13.25
CA VAL A 309 -3.43 -27.45 -14.49
C VAL A 309 -2.94 -28.87 -14.21
N MET A 310 -1.96 -29.06 -13.32
CA MET A 310 -1.39 -30.36 -12.97
C MET A 310 -2.20 -31.13 -11.92
N ARG A 311 -3.31 -30.57 -11.39
CA ARG A 311 -4.23 -31.19 -10.39
C ARG A 311 -3.55 -31.73 -9.12
N LYS A 312 -2.32 -31.31 -8.80
CA LYS A 312 -1.41 -32.00 -7.86
C LYS A 312 -1.50 -31.54 -6.40
N ASN A 313 -2.29 -30.51 -6.07
CA ASN A 313 -2.32 -29.96 -4.71
C ASN A 313 -3.75 -29.72 -4.20
N ARG A 314 -4.36 -30.76 -3.62
CA ARG A 314 -5.38 -30.53 -2.58
C ARG A 314 -4.62 -30.40 -1.27
N HIS A 315 -4.50 -29.18 -0.75
CA HIS A 315 -4.00 -28.98 0.60
C HIS A 315 -4.87 -29.77 1.59
N GLU A 316 -4.25 -30.60 2.42
CA GLU A 316 -4.93 -31.29 3.50
C GLU A 316 -5.55 -30.25 4.42
N LYS A 317 -6.87 -30.31 4.57
CA LYS A 317 -7.63 -29.38 5.39
C LYS A 317 -7.45 -29.77 6.85
N PHE A 318 -6.32 -29.40 7.45
CA PHE A 318 -5.99 -29.73 8.84
C PHE A 318 -7.05 -29.24 9.84
N TRP A 319 -7.91 -28.29 9.46
CA TRP A 319 -9.06 -27.82 10.23
C TRP A 319 -10.29 -28.76 10.19
N GLU A 320 -10.25 -29.84 9.41
CA GLU A 320 -11.28 -30.91 9.40
C GLU A 320 -10.91 -32.07 10.35
N GLU A 321 -9.64 -32.22 10.73
CA GLU A 321 -9.16 -33.21 11.70
C GLU A 321 -9.32 -32.68 13.14
N GLY A 322 -10.55 -32.65 13.64
CA GLY A 322 -10.89 -32.12 14.97
C GLY A 322 -10.38 -32.91 16.18
N GLY A 323 -9.22 -33.59 16.12
CA GLY A 323 -8.84 -34.62 17.11
C GLY A 323 -7.51 -34.43 17.87
N SER A 324 -6.59 -33.55 17.48
CA SER A 324 -5.25 -33.52 18.10
C SER A 324 -4.70 -32.13 18.44
N ALA A 325 -5.53 -31.09 18.36
CA ALA A 325 -5.08 -29.73 18.65
C ALA A 325 -5.26 -29.38 20.14
N ARG A 326 -4.19 -28.86 20.77
CA ARG A 326 -4.23 -28.40 22.16
C ARG A 326 -5.13 -27.16 22.27
N VAL A 327 -6.23 -27.29 23.01
CA VAL A 327 -7.11 -26.17 23.36
C VAL A 327 -6.37 -25.28 24.35
N LYS A 328 -6.15 -24.01 24.00
CA LYS A 328 -5.77 -22.98 24.98
C LYS A 328 -7.04 -22.30 25.45
N THR A 329 -7.56 -22.72 26.59
CA THR A 329 -8.57 -21.96 27.33
C THR A 329 -7.91 -20.69 27.86
N GLY A 330 -8.29 -19.53 27.32
CA GLY A 330 -7.89 -18.23 27.87
C GLY A 330 -8.57 -18.02 29.22
N GLU A 331 -7.78 -17.78 30.26
CA GLU A 331 -8.28 -17.28 31.54
C GLU A 331 -8.84 -15.86 31.35
N VAL A 332 -9.94 -15.61 32.06
CA VAL A 332 -10.83 -14.43 32.02
C VAL A 332 -10.12 -13.15 32.46
#